data_AF-A0A180FZQ2-F1
#
_entry.id   AF-A0A180FZQ2-F1
#
_cell.length_a   1.000
_cell.length_b   1.000
_cell.length_c   1.000
_cell.angle_alpha   90.00
_cell.angle_beta   90.00
_cell.angle_gamma   90.00
#
_symmetry.space_group_name_H-M   'P 1'
#
loop_
_entity.id
_entity.type
_entity.pdbx_description
1 polymer ?
#
loop_
_entity_poly.entity_id
_entity_poly.type
_entity_poly.pdbx_seq_one_letter_code
_entity_poly.pdbx_strand_id
1 'polypeptide(L)'
;MSDESDSSSNNHSSLRVERLKFGTWVPWKSRFTLYLKRHNLEDLLDQKWVNDEKNASAYKKKNTRALEALYTAVSKELHNEILDNDTSFLDAWEALASACGQNS
;
A
#
# COMPACT_ATOMS: atom_id res chain seq x y z
N MET A 1 -4.71 -49.84 10.36
CA MET A 1 -3.98 -48.55 10.32
C MET A 1 -4.74 -47.67 9.36
N SER A 2 -5.55 -46.77 9.90
CA SER A 2 -6.35 -45.83 9.12
C SER A 2 -6.49 -44.59 9.97
N ASP A 3 -5.85 -43.50 9.57
CA ASP A 3 -6.28 -42.16 9.95
C ASP A 3 -6.11 -41.29 8.72
N GLU A 4 -7.24 -41.05 8.07
CA GLU A 4 -7.45 -40.05 7.03
C GLU A 4 -7.29 -38.68 7.68
N SER A 5 -6.18 -38.00 7.41
CA SER A 5 -6.05 -36.57 7.71
C SER A 5 -6.28 -35.79 6.43
N ASP A 6 -7.55 -35.46 6.23
CA ASP A 6 -8.07 -34.62 5.18
C ASP A 6 -7.47 -33.21 5.33
N SER A 7 -6.39 -32.94 4.59
CA SER A 7 -5.72 -31.65 4.57
C SER A 7 -6.55 -30.68 3.74
N SER A 8 -7.55 -30.08 4.38
CA SER A 8 -8.27 -28.93 3.85
C SER A 8 -7.31 -27.75 3.71
N SER A 9 -6.68 -27.70 2.55
CA SER A 9 -5.90 -26.55 2.10
C SER A 9 -6.86 -25.41 1.81
N ASN A 10 -7.14 -24.61 2.84
CA ASN A 10 -7.79 -23.32 2.71
C ASN A 10 -6.93 -22.41 1.84
N ASN A 11 -7.17 -22.48 0.52
CA ASN A 11 -6.66 -21.57 -0.49
C ASN A 11 -7.34 -20.21 -0.35
N HIS A 12 -7.13 -19.53 0.78
CA HIS A 12 -7.26 -18.08 0.82
C HIS A 12 -6.09 -17.53 0.02
N SER A 13 -6.31 -17.28 -1.27
CA SER A 13 -5.44 -16.45 -2.10
C SER A 13 -5.41 -15.04 -1.50
N SER A 14 -4.57 -14.88 -0.48
CA SER A 14 -4.08 -13.59 -0.03
C SER A 14 -3.57 -12.89 -1.28
N LEU A 15 -4.23 -11.79 -1.66
CA LEU A 15 -3.77 -10.88 -2.70
C LEU A 15 -2.40 -10.36 -2.25
N ARG A 16 -1.36 -11.14 -2.54
CA ARG A 16 0.02 -10.70 -2.39
C ARG A 16 0.19 -9.62 -3.44
N VAL A 17 0.19 -8.37 -3.01
CA VAL A 17 0.68 -7.30 -3.86
C VAL A 17 2.15 -7.64 -4.13
N GLU A 18 2.46 -8.04 -5.37
CA GLU A 18 3.83 -8.22 -5.80
C GLU A 18 4.61 -6.94 -5.49
N ARG A 19 5.83 -7.06 -4.98
CA ARG A 19 6.61 -5.88 -4.56
C ARG A 19 6.83 -4.95 -5.76
N LEU A 20 6.63 -3.64 -5.56
CA LEU A 20 6.93 -2.61 -6.54
C LEU A 20 8.39 -2.73 -6.97
N LYS A 21 8.64 -2.62 -8.27
CA LYS A 21 9.97 -2.50 -8.87
C LYS A 21 9.96 -1.31 -9.82
N PHE A 22 11.12 -0.76 -10.14
CA PHE A 22 11.25 0.24 -11.20
C PHE A 22 10.61 -0.26 -12.50
N GLY A 23 9.78 0.59 -13.11
CA GLY A 23 9.06 0.28 -14.36
C GLY A 23 7.76 -0.52 -14.21
N THR A 24 7.40 -1.03 -13.02
CA THR A 24 6.12 -1.75 -12.81
C THR A 24 5.05 -0.89 -12.12
N TRP A 25 5.25 0.43 -12.06
CA TRP A 25 4.39 1.35 -11.32
C TRP A 25 2.91 1.27 -11.71
N VAL A 26 2.56 1.36 -12.99
CA VAL A 26 1.14 1.38 -13.44
C VAL A 26 0.36 0.12 -13.01
N PRO A 27 0.83 -1.11 -13.30
CA PRO A 27 0.14 -2.31 -12.84
C PRO A 27 0.20 -2.49 -11.32
N TRP A 28 1.30 -2.12 -10.67
CA TRP A 28 1.43 -2.17 -9.22
C TRP A 28 0.45 -1.22 -8.51
N LYS A 29 0.40 0.04 -8.96
CA LYS A 29 -0.50 1.09 -8.49
C LYS A 29 -1.94 0.61 -8.52
N SER A 30 -2.37 0.04 -9.64
CA SER A 30 -3.74 -0.50 -9.79
C SER A 30 -4.06 -1.56 -8.74
N ARG A 31 -3.12 -2.50 -8.47
CA ARG A 31 -3.28 -3.54 -7.46
C ARG A 31 -3.27 -2.96 -6.03
N PHE A 32 -2.39 -2.01 -5.75
CA PHE A 32 -2.33 -1.39 -4.43
C PHE A 32 -3.54 -0.50 -4.15
N THR A 33 -4.08 0.20 -5.15
CA THR A 33 -5.35 0.93 -5.01
C THR A 33 -6.52 -0.01 -4.68
N LEU A 34 -6.58 -1.20 -5.28
CA LEU A 34 -7.57 -2.23 -4.90
C LEU A 34 -7.37 -2.70 -3.46
N TYR A 35 -6.12 -2.85 -3.01
CA TYR A 35 -5.81 -3.14 -1.62
C TYR A 35 -6.35 -2.03 -0.69
N LEU A 36 -6.08 -0.76 -1.00
CA LEU A 36 -6.56 0.37 -0.19
C LEU A 36 -8.10 0.36 -0.05
N LYS A 37 -8.82 0.18 -1.16
CA LYS A 37 -10.29 0.08 -1.16
C LYS A 37 -10.80 -1.06 -0.29
N ARG A 38 -10.17 -2.24 -0.37
CA ARG A 38 -10.55 -3.40 0.47
C ARG A 38 -10.37 -3.12 1.96
N HIS A 39 -9.44 -2.23 2.32
CA HIS A 39 -9.08 -1.92 3.69
C HIS A 39 -9.66 -0.58 4.21
N ASN A 40 -10.54 0.08 3.45
CA ASN A 40 -11.13 1.39 3.77
C ASN A 40 -10.07 2.51 3.95
N LEU A 41 -9.02 2.46 3.12
CA LEU A 41 -7.89 3.39 3.12
C LEU A 41 -7.84 4.29 1.88
N GLU A 42 -8.77 4.12 0.94
CA GLU A 42 -8.83 4.85 -0.32
C GLU A 42 -9.03 6.36 -0.16
N ASP A 43 -9.64 6.81 0.95
CA ASP A 43 -9.80 8.24 1.26
C ASP A 43 -8.45 8.96 1.36
N LEU A 44 -7.37 8.23 1.67
CA LEU A 44 -6.01 8.79 1.71
C LEU A 44 -5.47 9.18 0.33
N LEU A 45 -6.11 8.72 -0.75
CA LEU A 45 -5.79 9.16 -2.12
C LEU A 45 -6.55 10.45 -2.51
N ASP A 46 -7.50 10.90 -1.70
CA ASP A 46 -8.22 12.16 -1.91
C ASP A 46 -7.56 13.29 -1.11
N GLN A 47 -6.84 14.15 -1.83
CA GLN A 47 -6.16 15.31 -1.24
C GLN A 47 -7.10 16.22 -0.45
N LYS A 48 -8.36 16.37 -0.89
CA LYS A 48 -9.33 17.21 -0.20
C LYS A 48 -9.67 16.59 1.16
N TRP A 49 -9.98 15.30 1.16
CA TRP A 49 -10.28 14.58 2.40
C TRP A 49 -9.08 14.61 3.36
N VAL A 50 -7.87 14.38 2.87
CA VAL A 50 -6.63 14.47 3.67
C VAL A 50 -6.49 15.85 4.32
N ASN A 51 -6.70 16.93 3.55
CA ASN A 51 -6.59 18.28 4.09
C ASN A 51 -7.63 18.60 5.16
N ASP A 52 -8.85 18.11 4.99
CA ASP A 52 -9.96 18.32 5.92
C ASP A 52 -9.77 17.51 7.22
N GLU A 53 -9.26 16.28 7.11
CA GLU A 53 -9.20 15.32 8.22
C GLU A 53 -7.80 15.15 8.85
N LYS A 54 -6.75 15.80 8.35
CA LYS A 54 -5.34 15.60 8.81
C LYS A 54 -5.10 15.67 10.32
N ASN A 55 -5.94 16.41 11.05
CA ASN A 55 -5.84 16.55 12.50
C ASN A 55 -6.65 15.51 13.28
N ALA A 56 -7.57 14.81 12.60
CA ALA A 56 -8.42 13.79 13.20
C ALA A 56 -7.63 12.54 13.58
N SER A 57 -8.04 11.89 14.66
CA SER A 57 -7.45 10.62 15.09
C SER A 57 -7.69 9.49 14.08
N ALA A 58 -8.81 9.54 13.35
CA ALA A 58 -9.14 8.61 12.28
C ALA A 58 -8.13 8.70 11.12
N TYR A 59 -7.79 9.91 10.70
CA TYR A 59 -6.75 10.15 9.69
C TYR A 59 -5.42 9.54 10.12
N LYS A 60 -4.93 9.87 11.33
CA LYS A 60 -3.63 9.37 11.82
C LYS A 60 -3.55 7.84 11.78
N LYS A 61 -4.62 7.16 12.22
CA LYS A 61 -4.71 5.68 12.18
C LYS A 61 -4.68 5.13 10.75
N LYS A 62 -5.46 5.72 9.84
CA LYS A 62 -5.46 5.31 8.42
C LYS A 62 -4.09 5.54 7.79
N ASN A 63 -3.51 6.71 8.01
CA ASN A 63 -2.21 7.12 7.49
C ASN A 63 -1.09 6.15 7.91
N THR A 64 -0.95 5.88 9.21
CA THR A 64 0.06 4.94 9.72
C THR A 64 -0.12 3.54 9.13
N ARG A 65 -1.35 3.03 9.09
CA ARG A 65 -1.64 1.70 8.51
C ARG A 65 -1.30 1.63 7.02
N ALA A 66 -1.59 2.69 6.28
CA ALA A 66 -1.31 2.74 4.86
C ALA A 66 0.20 2.85 4.57
N LEU A 67 0.95 3.60 5.39
CA LEU A 67 2.41 3.68 5.30
C LEU A 67 3.09 2.34 5.60
N GLU A 68 2.65 1.62 6.63
CA GLU A 68 3.14 0.26 6.92
C GLU A 68 2.88 -0.69 5.74
N ALA A 69 1.66 -0.66 5.20
CA ALA A 69 1.31 -1.45 4.03
C ALA A 69 2.17 -1.07 2.82
N LEU A 70 2.40 0.23 2.60
CA LEU A 70 3.21 0.76 1.52
C LEU A 70 4.65 0.26 1.63
N TYR A 71 5.26 0.38 2.82
CA TYR A 71 6.63 -0.05 3.10
C TYR A 71 6.83 -1.54 2.84
N THR A 72 5.85 -2.39 3.17
CA THR A 72 5.95 -3.84 2.91
C THR A 72 5.72 -4.22 1.44
N ALA A 73 5.03 -3.36 0.68
CA ALA A 73 4.63 -3.61 -0.70
C ALA A 73 5.61 -3.06 -1.75
N VAL A 74 6.68 -2.38 -1.34
CA VAL A 74 7.74 -1.89 -2.23
C VAL A 74 9.02 -2.73 -2.15
N SER A 75 9.93 -2.57 -3.12
CA SER A 75 11.29 -3.09 -3.05
C SER A 75 12.15 -2.28 -2.09
N LYS A 76 13.17 -2.91 -1.49
CA LYS A 76 14.13 -2.27 -0.57
C LYS A 76 14.75 -0.98 -1.10
N GLU A 77 14.99 -0.92 -2.41
CA GLU A 77 15.56 0.25 -3.10
C GLU A 77 14.68 1.50 -3.02
N LEU A 78 13.37 1.32 -2.79
CA LEU A 78 12.37 2.38 -2.71
C LEU A 78 11.98 2.70 -1.25
N HIS A 79 12.61 2.07 -0.26
CA HIS A 79 12.29 2.32 1.15
C HIS A 79 12.62 3.75 1.56
N ASN A 80 13.70 4.33 1.03
CA ASN A 80 14.10 5.70 1.35
C ASN A 80 13.04 6.70 0.89
N GLU A 81 12.42 6.49 -0.28
CA GLU A 81 11.33 7.34 -0.78
C GLU A 81 10.12 7.37 0.16
N ILE A 82 9.89 6.28 0.91
CA ILE A 82 8.84 6.21 1.92
C ILE A 82 9.29 6.87 3.22
N LEU A 83 10.51 6.59 3.68
CA LEU A 83 11.03 7.10 4.95
C LEU A 83 11.24 8.61 4.91
N ASP A 84 11.67 9.16 3.79
CA ASP A 84 11.83 10.61 3.60
C ASP A 84 10.48 11.35 3.56
N ASN A 85 9.37 10.62 3.38
CA ASN A 85 8.00 11.13 3.28
C ASN A 85 7.04 10.46 4.28
N ASP A 86 7.54 9.96 5.42
CA ASP A 86 6.78 9.11 6.35
C ASP A 86 5.68 9.82 7.14
N THR A 87 5.53 11.14 6.97
CA THR A 87 4.51 11.93 7.64
C THR A 87 3.13 11.79 6.98
N SER A 88 3.08 11.50 5.68
CA SER A 88 1.87 11.45 4.86
C SER A 88 1.96 10.30 3.87
N PHE A 89 0.98 9.40 3.90
CA PHE A 89 0.83 8.33 2.92
C PHE A 89 0.79 8.88 1.50
N LEU A 90 0.10 10.02 1.30
CA LEU A 90 -0.07 10.61 -0.02
C LEU A 90 1.26 11.14 -0.55
N ASP A 91 2.07 11.77 0.29
CA ASP A 91 3.38 12.30 -0.08
C ASP A 91 4.33 11.15 -0.45
N ALA A 92 4.37 10.09 0.38
CA ALA A 92 5.15 8.89 0.08
C ALA A 92 4.68 8.18 -1.20
N TRP A 93 3.38 8.17 -1.45
CA TRP A 93 2.80 7.61 -2.67
C TRP A 93 3.21 8.39 -3.93
N GLU A 94 3.22 9.72 -3.86
CA GLU A 94 3.68 10.60 -4.95
C GLU A 94 5.18 10.52 -5.17
N ALA A 95 5.98 10.44 -4.10
CA ALA A 95 7.43 10.22 -4.18
C ALA A 95 7.76 8.93 -4.92
N LEU A 96 7.08 7.83 -4.59
CA LEU A 96 7.23 6.55 -5.30
C LEU A 96 6.83 6.65 -6.77
N ALA A 97 5.75 7.37 -7.09
CA ALA A 97 5.33 7.59 -8.47
C ALA A 97 6.43 8.31 -9.27
N SER A 98 7.01 9.36 -8.68
CA SER A 98 8.10 10.13 -9.26
C SER A 98 9.35 9.28 -9.47
N ALA A 99 9.79 8.56 -8.43
CA ALA A 99 10.95 7.67 -8.48
C ALA A 99 10.79 6.55 -9.52
N CYS A 100 9.57 6.05 -9.73
CA CYS A 100 9.28 5.03 -10.73
C CYS A 100 9.09 5.57 -12.16
N GLY A 101 9.33 6.86 -12.41
CA GLY A 101 9.32 7.45 -13.74
C GLY A 101 7.94 7.83 -14.25
N GLN A 102 6.94 8.03 -13.39
CA GLN A 102 5.62 8.50 -13.83
C GLN A 102 5.63 9.98 -14.29
N ASN A 103 6.74 10.70 -14.08
CA ASN A 103 6.94 12.09 -14.44
C ASN A 103 7.97 12.31 -15.59
N SER A 104 8.32 11.25 -16.33
CA SER A 104 9.26 11.30 -17.47
C SER A 104 8.58 11.14 -18.82
#